data_AF-A0A814H8X9-F1
#
_entry.id   AF-A0A814H8X9-F1
#
_cell.length_a   1.000
_cell.length_b   1.000
_cell.length_c   1.000
_cell.angle_alpha   90.00
_cell.angle_beta   90.00
_cell.angle_gamma   90.00
#
_symmetry.space_group_name_H-M   'P 1'
#
loop_
_entity.id
_entity.type
_entity.pdbx_description
1 polymer ?
#
loop_
_entity_poly.entity_id
_entity_poly.type
_entity_poly.pdbx_seq_one_letter_code
_entity_poly.pdbx_strand_id
1 'polypeptide(L)'
;MMMMSVGGNGSNRPAIIQLTAASQTGRSLAYLTFRDQDLVMSFYKVYEYLLNEKATVKDLCNYLQQYSTLYKKLSLFDYILQTSVSSLYS
;
A
#
# COMPACT_ATOMS: atom_id res chain seq x y z
N MET A 1 7.84 5.55 -16.12
CA MET A 1 7.39 6.30 -14.93
C MET A 1 5.86 6.36 -14.96
N MET A 2 5.20 5.88 -13.90
CA MET A 2 3.73 5.99 -13.77
C MET A 2 3.45 7.15 -12.81
N MET A 3 2.77 8.19 -13.29
CA MET A 3 2.40 9.38 -12.51
C MET A 3 0.88 9.44 -12.41
N MET A 4 0.36 9.26 -11.21
CA MET A 4 -1.09 9.24 -10.97
C MET A 4 -1.43 10.07 -9.74
N SER A 5 -2.43 10.94 -9.90
CA SER A 5 -3.02 11.77 -8.85
C SER A 5 -4.29 11.11 -8.35
N VAL A 6 -4.48 11.04 -7.02
CA VAL A 6 -5.75 10.61 -6.43
C VAL A 6 -6.34 11.79 -5.67
N GLY A 7 -7.45 12.32 -6.20
CA GLY A 7 -8.29 13.32 -5.54
C GLY A 7 -8.93 12.76 -4.26
N GLY A 8 -9.06 13.62 -3.27
CA GLY A 8 -9.38 13.29 -1.87
C GLY A 8 -10.64 12.44 -1.66
N ASN A 9 -10.49 11.42 -0.81
CA ASN A 9 -11.53 10.84 0.03
C ASN A 9 -10.91 9.79 0.98
N GLY A 10 -10.03 10.23 1.91
CA GLY A 10 -9.62 9.51 3.13
C GLY A 10 -9.25 8.02 3.04
N SER A 11 -8.92 7.52 1.85
CA SER A 11 -8.76 6.09 1.59
C SER A 11 -7.37 5.87 1.02
N ASN A 12 -6.51 5.24 1.82
CA ASN A 12 -5.13 4.91 1.46
C ASN A 12 -5.01 3.70 0.51
N ARG A 13 -6.16 3.11 0.12
CA ARG A 13 -6.25 1.94 -0.77
C ARG A 13 -5.71 2.17 -2.19
N PRO A 14 -5.99 3.31 -2.86
CA PRO A 14 -5.49 3.56 -4.20
C PRO A 14 -3.96 3.60 -4.29
N ALA A 15 -3.28 4.06 -3.23
CA ALA A 15 -1.81 4.09 -3.19
C ALA A 15 -1.22 2.68 -3.28
N ILE A 16 -1.78 1.72 -2.53
CA ILE A 16 -1.34 0.31 -2.59
C ILE A 16 -1.68 -0.30 -3.93
N ILE A 17 -2.88 -0.05 -4.49
CA ILE A 17 -3.25 -0.57 -5.81
C ILE A 17 -2.29 -0.06 -6.90
N GLN A 18 -1.94 1.23 -6.87
CA GLN A 18 -0.99 1.80 -7.82
C GLN A 18 0.42 1.24 -7.63
N LEU A 19 0.85 1.01 -6.39
CA LEU A 19 2.11 0.34 -6.08
C LEU A 19 2.13 -1.08 -6.64
N THR A 20 1.08 -1.87 -6.43
CA THR A 20 0.93 -3.22 -6.98
C THR A 20 1.01 -3.20 -8.51
N ALA A 21 0.28 -2.30 -9.17
CA ALA A 21 0.28 -2.20 -10.63
C ALA A 21 1.64 -1.77 -11.19
N ALA A 22 2.30 -0.81 -10.56
CA ALA A 22 3.63 -0.35 -10.95
C ALA A 22 4.66 -1.49 -10.81
N SER A 23 4.66 -2.19 -9.67
CA SER A 23 5.51 -3.35 -9.42
C SER A 23 5.27 -4.49 -10.41
N GLN A 24 4.00 -4.83 -10.69
CA GLN A 24 3.63 -5.87 -11.65
C GLN A 24 4.10 -5.55 -13.07
N THR A 25 4.14 -4.27 -13.45
CA THR A 25 4.59 -3.83 -14.78
C THR A 25 6.10 -3.54 -14.86
N GLY A 26 6.84 -3.76 -13.78
CA GLY A 26 8.27 -3.45 -13.69
C GLY A 26 8.57 -1.95 -13.83
N ARG A 27 7.61 -1.09 -13.46
CA ARG A 27 7.72 0.37 -13.59
C ARG A 27 7.93 1.02 -12.22
N SER A 28 8.77 2.04 -12.19
CA SER A 28 8.88 2.92 -11.03
C SER A 28 7.61 3.77 -10.85
N LEU A 29 7.19 3.94 -9.60
CA LEU A 29 6.07 4.76 -9.18
C LEU A 29 6.55 6.13 -8.67
N ALA A 30 5.93 7.20 -9.15
CA ALA A 30 6.03 8.52 -8.52
C ALA A 30 4.63 8.91 -8.02
N TYR A 31 4.47 9.00 -6.70
CA TYR A 31 3.19 9.28 -6.04
C TYR A 31 3.14 10.72 -5.54
N LEU A 32 2.18 11.51 -6.02
CA LEU A 32 2.03 12.92 -5.65
C LEU A 32 0.85 13.07 -4.68
N THR A 33 1.13 13.55 -3.47
CA THR A 33 0.13 13.70 -2.40
C THR A 33 -0.49 15.10 -2.32
N PHE A 34 -0.17 16.01 -3.25
CA PHE A 34 -0.71 17.37 -3.30
C PHE A 34 -0.59 18.14 -1.98
N ARG A 35 0.61 18.09 -1.37
CA ARG A 35 0.97 18.74 -0.09
C ARG A 35 0.38 18.09 1.17
N ASP A 36 -0.28 16.94 1.05
CA ASP A 36 -0.61 16.11 2.21
C ASP A 36 0.67 15.41 2.73
N GLN A 37 1.28 15.99 3.76
CA GLN A 37 2.52 15.47 4.35
C GLN A 37 2.30 14.20 5.18
N ASP A 38 1.15 14.08 5.84
CA ASP A 38 0.82 12.90 6.64
C ASP A 38 0.67 11.67 5.73
N LEU A 39 0.07 11.83 4.55
CA LEU A 39 -0.01 10.80 3.53
C LEU A 39 1.36 10.41 2.98
N VAL A 40 2.28 11.36 2.77
CA VAL A 40 3.66 11.07 2.34
C VAL A 40 4.34 10.19 3.39
N MET A 41 4.32 10.62 4.65
CA MET A 41 5.02 9.93 5.72
C MET A 41 4.43 8.54 5.97
N SER A 42 3.11 8.42 5.95
CA SER A 42 2.43 7.14 6.16
C SER A 42 2.67 6.17 4.99
N PHE A 43 2.63 6.66 3.75
CA PHE A 43 2.92 5.81 2.58
C PHE A 43 4.38 5.39 2.52
N TYR A 44 5.31 6.30 2.85
CA TYR A 44 6.74 5.99 2.92
C TYR A 44 7.05 4.91 3.96
N LYS A 45 6.45 4.99 5.16
CA LYS A 45 6.59 3.94 6.20
C LYS A 45 6.12 2.58 5.71
N VAL A 46 4.98 2.52 5.02
CA VAL A 46 4.46 1.27 4.44
C VAL A 46 5.42 0.74 3.37
N TYR A 47 5.92 1.62 2.50
CA TYR A 47 6.87 1.24 1.46
C TYR A 47 8.17 0.68 2.04
N GLU A 48 8.74 1.33 3.06
CA GLU A 48 9.94 0.87 3.75
C GLU A 48 9.73 -0.48 4.43
N TYR A 49 8.59 -0.67 5.10
CA TYR A 49 8.21 -1.96 5.69
C TYR A 49 8.17 -3.07 4.63
N LEU A 50 7.47 -2.84 3.51
CA LEU A 50 7.36 -3.81 2.41
C LEU A 50 8.73 -4.16 1.81
N LEU A 51 9.63 -3.18 1.69
CA LEU A 51 11.01 -3.43 1.24
C LEU A 51 11.79 -4.31 2.23
N ASN A 52 11.68 -4.03 3.52
CA ASN A 52 12.38 -4.78 4.57
C ASN A 52 11.90 -6.23 4.67
N GLU A 53 10.59 -6.46 4.51
CA GLU A 53 10.00 -7.80 4.46
C GLU A 53 10.22 -8.52 3.13
N LYS A 54 10.86 -7.86 2.15
CA LYS A 54 11.02 -8.36 0.77
C LYS A 54 9.68 -8.77 0.14
N ALA A 55 8.64 -8.00 0.41
CA ALA A 55 7.29 -8.27 -0.05
C ALA A 55 7.22 -8.27 -1.58
N THR A 56 6.45 -9.20 -2.12
CA THR A 56 6.20 -9.40 -3.55
C THR A 56 4.86 -8.80 -3.97
N VAL A 57 4.62 -8.77 -5.28
CA VAL A 57 3.30 -8.36 -5.81
C VAL A 57 2.18 -9.26 -5.28
N LYS A 58 2.45 -10.55 -5.08
CA LYS A 58 1.48 -11.50 -4.52
C LYS A 58 1.09 -11.11 -3.09
N ASP A 59 2.06 -10.70 -2.27
CA ASP A 59 1.81 -10.28 -0.88
C ASP A 59 0.94 -9.03 -0.84
N LEU A 60 1.20 -8.05 -1.71
CA LEU A 60 0.37 -6.85 -1.85
C LEU A 60 -1.08 -7.19 -2.24
N CYS A 61 -1.28 -8.14 -3.16
CA CYS A 61 -2.61 -8.63 -3.52
C CYS A 61 -3.30 -9.32 -2.33
N ASN A 62 -2.57 -10.14 -1.57
CA ASN A 62 -3.11 -10.82 -0.39
C ASN A 62 -3.52 -9.82 0.69
N TYR A 63 -2.71 -8.79 0.98
CA TYR A 63 -3.09 -7.72 1.91
C TYR A 63 -4.38 -7.04 1.49
N LEU A 64 -4.54 -6.71 0.20
CA LEU A 64 -5.77 -6.09 -0.32
C LEU A 64 -6.98 -7.02 -0.18
N GLN A 65 -6.82 -8.31 -0.47
CA GLN A 65 -7.88 -9.29 -0.38
C GLN A 65 -8.32 -9.53 1.07
N GLN A 66 -7.37 -9.75 1.99
CA GLN A 66 -7.67 -9.95 3.40
C GLN A 66 -8.23 -8.69 4.06
N TYR A 67 -7.72 -7.50 3.71
CA TYR A 67 -8.29 -6.25 4.22
C TYR A 67 -9.75 -6.04 3.79
N SER A 68 -10.14 -6.55 2.62
CA SER A 68 -11.52 -6.42 2.13
C SER A 68 -12.54 -7.18 2.99
N THR A 69 -12.11 -8.19 3.75
CA THR A 69 -12.97 -9.01 4.62
C THR A 69 -13.01 -8.52 6.07
N LEU A 70 -12.13 -7.58 6.46
CA LEU A 70 -12.09 -7.01 7.81
C LEU A 70 -13.18 -5.95 8.01
N TYR A 71 -13.99 -6.11 9.06
CA TYR A 71 -14.94 -5.09 9.49
C TYR A 71 -14.20 -3.91 10.16
N LYS A 72 -14.43 -2.72 9.62
CA LYS A 72 -13.55 -1.54 9.70
C LYS A 72 -13.40 -0.92 11.10
N LYS A 73 -12.16 -0.94 11.60
CA LYS A 73 -11.61 0.07 12.55
C LYS A 73 -10.21 0.58 12.17
N LEU A 74 -9.54 -0.05 11.21
CA LEU A 74 -8.12 0.16 10.93
C LEU A 74 -7.91 0.62 9.47
N SER A 75 -6.94 1.52 9.22
CA SER A 75 -6.56 1.88 7.85
C SER A 75 -5.82 0.72 7.16
N LEU A 76 -5.80 0.69 5.82
CA LEU A 76 -5.03 -0.32 5.10
C LEU A 76 -3.53 -0.21 5.41
N PHE A 77 -3.02 0.99 5.63
CA PHE A 77 -1.61 1.21 5.97
C PHE A 77 -1.27 0.61 7.33
N ASP A 78 -2.09 0.90 8.34
CA ASP A 78 -1.94 0.32 9.66
C ASP A 78 -2.05 -1.21 9.62
N TYR A 79 -2.94 -1.74 8.79
CA TYR A 79 -3.12 -3.19 8.63
C TYR A 79 -1.84 -3.84 8.11
N ILE A 80 -1.26 -3.26 7.05
CA ILE A 80 0.00 -3.74 6.47
C ILE A 80 1.12 -3.66 7.50
N LEU A 81 1.25 -2.55 8.22
CA LEU A 81 2.30 -2.35 9.22
C LEU A 81 2.19 -3.29 10.44
N GLN A 82 1.00 -3.77 10.76
CA GLN A 82 0.75 -4.68 11.89
C GLN A 82 0.75 -6.16 11.50
N THR A 83 0.80 -6.48 10.20
CA THR A 83 0.60 -7.83 9.69
C THR A 83 1.86 -8.30 8.95
N SER A 84 2.60 -9.27 9.52
CA SER A 84 3.78 -9.87 8.88
C SER A 84 3.42 -10.54 7.55
N VAL A 85 4.30 -10.46 6.55
CA VAL A 85 4.13 -11.16 5.26
C VAL A 85 3.92 -12.66 5.46
N SER A 86 4.60 -13.27 6.44
CA SER A 86 4.45 -14.69 6.77
C SER A 86 3.02 -15.07 7.17
N SER A 87 2.31 -14.15 7.82
CA SER A 87 0.94 -14.38 8.30
C SER A 87 -0.11 -14.36 7.18
N LEU A 88 0.24 -13.87 5.98
CA LEU A 88 -0.67 -13.84 4.82
C LEU A 88 -0.98 -15.23 4.25
N TYR A 89 -0.17 -16.23 4.59
CA TYR A 89 -0.25 -17.59 4.08
C TYR A 89 -0.63 -18.62 5.16
N SER A 90 -0.96 -18.14 6.36
CA SER A 90 -1.43 -18.95 7.48
C SER A 90 -2.93 -19.22 7.35
#